data_AF-A0A8S3Y075-F1
#
_entry.id   AF-A0A8S3Y075-F1
#
_cell.length_a   1.000
_cell.length_b   1.000
_cell.length_c   1.000
_cell.angle_alpha   90.00
_cell.angle_beta   90.00
_cell.angle_gamma   90.00
#
_symmetry.space_group_name_H-M   'P 1'
#
loop_
_entity.id
_entity.type
_entity.pdbx_description
1 polymer ?
#
loop_
_entity_poly.entity_id
_entity_poly.type
_entity_poly.pdbx_seq_one_letter_code
_entity_poly.pdbx_strand_id
1 'polypeptide(L)'
;MGSKGSIEIGTCVYKFLERVAEEYPDSDVIFYSDNCCGQQKNRFVFSMYCYAFEKLAINSVCHKFLISGHSQNEGDNAHSLIEK
;
A
#
# COMPACT_ATOMS: atom_id res chain seq x y z
N MET A 1 15.87 -3.19 -14.10
CA MET A 1 15.99 -3.72 -12.71
C MET A 1 14.97 -3.01 -11.83
N GLY A 2 13.96 -3.69 -11.29
CA GLY A 2 12.91 -3.01 -10.48
C GLY A 2 12.27 -3.88 -9.40
N SER A 3 12.91 -4.98 -9.03
CA SER A 3 12.32 -6.03 -8.18
C SER A 3 12.53 -5.83 -6.67
N LYS A 4 13.34 -4.83 -6.26
CA LYS A 4 13.75 -4.61 -4.87
C LYS A 4 12.74 -3.77 -4.06
N GLY A 5 12.20 -2.70 -4.64
CA GLY A 5 11.28 -1.80 -3.93
C GLY A 5 9.99 -2.47 -3.45
N SER A 6 9.50 -3.47 -4.19
CA SER A 6 8.32 -4.26 -3.82
C SER A 6 8.46 -5.03 -2.49
N ILE A 7 9.65 -5.55 -2.19
CA ILE A 7 9.91 -6.35 -0.97
C ILE A 7 10.07 -5.44 0.25
N GLU A 8 10.71 -4.28 0.05
CA GLU A 8 10.88 -3.27 1.09
C GLU A 8 9.53 -2.72 1.56
N ILE A 9 8.60 -2.47 0.62
CA ILE A 9 7.24 -2.04 0.95
C ILE A 9 6.52 -3.09 1.82
N GLY A 10 6.55 -4.36 1.45
CA GLY A 10 5.91 -5.42 2.24
C GLY A 10 6.46 -5.52 3.67
N THR A 11 7.77 -5.35 3.83
CA THR A 11 8.42 -5.36 5.16
C THR A 11 7.99 -4.16 6.02
N CYS A 12 7.93 -2.96 5.42
CA CYS A 12 7.48 -1.76 6.13
C CYS A 12 6.02 -1.87 6.57
N VAL A 13 5.14 -2.39 5.70
CA VAL A 13 3.73 -2.59 6.02
C VAL A 13 3.56 -3.62 7.13
N TYR A 14 4.30 -4.74 7.08
CA TYR A 14 4.25 -5.74 8.15
C TYR A 14 4.67 -5.18 9.51
N LYS A 15 5.79 -4.45 9.59
CA LYS A 15 6.24 -3.79 10.83
C LYS A 15 5.28 -2.73 11.36
N PHE A 16 4.48 -2.13 10.48
CA PHE A 16 3.41 -1.24 10.89
C PHE A 16 2.26 -2.02 11.51
N LEU A 17 1.84 -3.13 10.89
CA LEU A 17 0.81 -4.01 11.43
C LEU A 17 1.21 -4.61 12.79
N GLU A 18 2.47 -5.01 12.97
CA GLU A 18 2.99 -5.46 14.27
C GLU A 18 2.77 -4.42 15.36
N ARG A 19 3.20 -3.18 15.12
CA ARG A 19 3.00 -2.08 16.09
C ARG A 19 1.53 -1.81 16.35
N VAL A 20 0.68 -1.82 15.32
CA VAL A 20 -0.77 -1.64 15.49
C VAL A 20 -1.35 -2.75 16.36
N ALA A 21 -0.95 -4.00 16.16
CA ALA A 21 -1.44 -5.13 16.95
C ALA A 21 -0.98 -5.05 18.42
N GLU A 22 0.22 -4.53 18.68
CA GLU A 22 0.74 -4.33 20.03
C GLU A 22 0.07 -3.16 20.76
N GLU A 23 -0.14 -2.04 20.07
CA GLU A 23 -0.71 -0.82 20.66
C GLU A 23 -2.25 -0.82 20.69
N TYR A 24 -2.88 -1.45 19.70
CA TYR A 24 -4.32 -1.47 19.46
C TYR A 24 -4.78 -2.87 19.03
N PRO A 25 -4.83 -3.85 19.96
CA PRO A 25 -5.27 -5.20 19.63
C PRO A 25 -6.70 -5.22 19.07
N ASP A 26 -6.97 -6.18 18.20
CA ASP A 26 -8.26 -6.40 17.51
C ASP A 26 -8.72 -5.23 16.62
N SER A 27 -7.77 -4.40 16.16
CA SER A 27 -8.08 -3.28 15.26
C SER A 27 -8.45 -3.72 13.84
N ASP A 28 -9.26 -2.90 13.17
CA ASP A 28 -9.54 -2.98 11.74
C ASP A 28 -8.64 -2.01 10.97
N VAL A 29 -7.79 -2.54 10.09
CA VAL A 29 -6.80 -1.74 9.34
C VAL A 29 -7.24 -1.60 7.88
N ILE A 30 -7.31 -0.35 7.39
CA ILE A 30 -7.64 -0.05 5.99
C ILE A 30 -6.47 0.66 5.32
N PHE A 31 -5.91 0.03 4.29
CA PHE A 31 -4.91 0.62 3.41
C PHE A 31 -5.55 1.19 2.15
N TYR A 32 -5.04 2.34 1.72
CA TYR A 32 -5.39 2.96 0.44
C TYR A 32 -4.14 3.04 -0.42
N SER A 33 -4.23 2.61 -1.68
CA SER A 33 -3.13 2.73 -2.63
C SER A 33 -3.61 3.24 -3.97
N ASP A 34 -2.80 4.12 -4.57
CA ASP A 34 -3.01 4.56 -5.94
C ASP A 34 -2.71 3.40 -6.90
N ASN A 35 -3.53 3.27 -7.95
CA ASN A 35 -3.45 2.15 -8.91
C ASN A 35 -2.41 2.40 -10.02
N CYS A 36 -1.46 3.33 -9.81
CA CYS A 36 -0.33 3.56 -10.70
C CYS A 36 0.35 2.24 -11.09
N CYS A 37 0.37 2.03 -12.40
CA CYS A 37 0.54 0.76 -13.10
C CYS A 37 1.67 -0.14 -12.56
N GLY A 38 1.33 -1.40 -12.25
CA GLY A 38 2.21 -2.57 -12.44
C GLY A 38 3.03 -3.06 -11.24
N GLN A 39 3.35 -2.23 -10.25
CA GLN A 39 4.17 -2.65 -9.09
C GLN A 39 3.33 -3.00 -7.84
N GLN A 40 2.12 -2.45 -7.71
CA GLN A 40 1.32 -2.48 -6.48
C GLN A 40 0.38 -3.69 -6.33
N LYS A 41 0.12 -4.46 -7.40
CA LYS A 41 -0.62 -5.73 -7.33
C LYS A 41 0.32 -6.90 -7.06
N ASN A 42 1.16 -6.73 -6.06
CA ASN A 42 2.16 -7.72 -5.74
C ASN A 42 1.55 -8.79 -4.83
N ARG A 43 1.45 -10.04 -5.35
CA ARG A 43 1.03 -11.23 -4.57
C ARG A 43 1.72 -11.33 -3.21
N PHE A 44 2.95 -10.83 -3.09
CA PHE A 44 3.71 -10.85 -1.85
C PHE A 44 3.07 -9.99 -0.75
N VAL A 45 2.44 -8.86 -1.10
CA VAL A 45 1.72 -8.01 -0.13
C VAL A 45 0.45 -8.72 0.35
N PHE A 46 -0.27 -9.38 -0.54
CA PHE A 46 -1.45 -10.16 -0.16
C PHE A 46 -1.09 -11.35 0.73
N SER A 47 -0.05 -12.11 0.38
CA SER A 47 0.46 -13.19 1.23
C SER A 47 0.93 -12.70 2.59
N MET A 48 1.55 -11.51 2.66
CA MET A 48 1.93 -10.87 3.91
C MET A 48 0.70 -10.51 4.76
N TYR A 49 -0.38 -10.00 4.15
CA TYR A 49 -1.62 -9.73 4.90
C TYR A 49 -2.24 -10.99 5.50
N CYS A 50 -2.30 -12.10 4.75
CA CYS A 50 -2.77 -13.36 5.31
C CYS A 50 -1.90 -13.81 6.49
N TYR A 51 -0.57 -13.75 6.34
CA TYR A 51 0.36 -14.10 7.40
C TYR A 51 0.20 -13.20 8.63
N ALA A 52 0.06 -11.89 8.43
CA ALA A 52 -0.14 -10.93 9.51
C ALA A 52 -1.46 -11.19 10.24
N PHE A 53 -2.54 -11.48 9.52
CA PHE A 53 -3.84 -11.80 10.11
C PHE A 53 -3.80 -13.09 10.97
N GLU A 54 -3.06 -14.12 10.55
CA GLU A 54 -2.92 -15.35 11.34
C GLU A 54 -2.01 -15.19 12.57
N LYS A 55 -1.10 -14.21 12.58
CA LYS A 55 -0.04 -14.08 13.61
C LYS A 55 -0.23 -12.90 14.56
N LEU A 56 -0.96 -11.87 14.16
CA LEU A 56 -1.13 -10.64 14.91
C LEU A 56 -2.57 -10.52 15.41
N ALA A 57 -2.77 -9.82 16.53
CA ALA A 57 -4.09 -9.51 17.07
C ALA A 57 -4.76 -8.40 16.26
N ILE A 58 -5.17 -8.69 15.03
CA ILE A 58 -5.82 -7.76 14.09
C ILE A 58 -7.12 -8.39 13.61
N ASN A 59 -8.23 -7.65 13.72
CA ASN A 59 -9.56 -8.17 13.38
C ASN A 59 -9.83 -8.16 11.86
N SER A 60 -9.31 -7.16 11.13
CA SER A 60 -9.39 -7.17 9.67
C SER A 60 -8.31 -6.33 9.00
N VAL A 61 -7.93 -6.71 7.78
CA VAL A 61 -7.06 -5.92 6.91
C VAL A 61 -7.73 -5.75 5.55
N CYS A 62 -8.06 -4.51 5.17
CA CYS A 62 -8.68 -4.17 3.90
C CYS A 62 -7.75 -3.30 3.07
N HIS A 63 -7.44 -3.70 1.83
CA HIS A 63 -6.61 -2.91 0.92
C HIS A 63 -7.45 -2.41 -0.26
N LYS A 64 -7.71 -1.10 -0.29
CA LYS A 64 -8.48 -0.42 -1.32
C LYS A 64 -7.55 0.24 -2.34
N PHE A 65 -7.88 0.07 -3.62
CA PHE A 65 -7.17 0.69 -4.73
C PHE A 65 -7.99 1.84 -5.30
N LEU A 66 -7.36 3.00 -5.52
CA LEU A 66 -8.01 4.14 -6.14
C LEU A 66 -8.28 3.82 -7.63
N ILE A 67 -9.52 4.05 -8.09
CA ILE A 67 -9.89 3.77 -9.48
C ILE A 67 -9.17 4.79 -10.38
N SER A 68 -8.33 4.29 -11.29
CA SER A 68 -7.70 5.11 -12.33
C SER A 68 -8.78 5.61 -13.30
N GLY A 69 -9.14 6.89 -13.21
CA GLY A 69 -10.18 7.50 -14.05
C GLY A 69 -10.48 8.99 -13.78
N HIS A 70 -10.03 9.55 -12.65
CA HIS A 70 -10.24 10.97 -12.32
C HIS A 70 -8.99 11.68 -11.78
N SER A 71 -7.79 11.18 -12.06
CA SER A 71 -6.55 11.94 -11.80
C SER A 71 -6.25 12.88 -12.98
N GLN A 72 -7.19 13.77 -13.32
CA GLN A 72 -6.82 15.06 -13.90
C GLN A 72 -6.37 15.89 -12.69
N ASN A 73 -5.15 15.63 -12.23
CA ASN A 73 -4.47 16.59 -11.37
C ASN A 73 -4.20 17.81 -12.26
N GLU A 74 -5.04 18.84 -12.16
CA GLU A 74 -4.83 20.11 -12.85
C GLU A 74 -3.43 20.70 -12.54
N GLY A 75 -2.78 20.25 -11.47
CA GLY A 75 -1.41 20.59 -11.10
C GLY A 75 -0.29 19.91 -11.92
N ASP A 76 -0.58 18.90 -12.76
CA ASP A 76 0.45 18.26 -13.59
C ASP A 76 0.70 18.99 -14.93
N ASN A 77 -0.14 19.98 -15.28
CA ASN A 77 0.03 20.82 -16.47
C ASN A 77 1.05 21.96 -16.31
N ALA A 78 1.63 22.16 -15.13
CA ALA A 78 2.55 23.27 -14.89
C ALA A 78 4.03 22.92 -15.15
N HIS A 79 4.38 21.64 -15.27
CA HIS A 79 5.78 21.21 -15.33
C HIS A 79 6.29 20.78 -16.72
N SER A 80 5.47 20.90 -17.77
CA SER A 80 5.90 20.68 -19.17
C SER A 80 6.22 21.97 -19.93
N LEU A 81 6.24 23.13 -19.27
CA LEU A 81 6.48 24.44 -19.92
C LEU A 81 7.76 25.16 -19.47
N ILE A 82 8.59 24.55 -18.61
CA ILE A 82 9.88 25.12 -18.15
C ILE A 82 11.07 24.38 -18.77
N GLU A 83 10.88 23.82 -19.96
CA GLU A 83 11.96 23.41 -20.84
C GLU A 83 11.74 24.05 -22.21
N LYS A 84 12.02 25.36 -22.30
CA LYS A 84 12.33 26.04 -23.56
C LYS A 84 13.32 27.17 -23.35
#